data_AF-R7Z1N7-F1
#
_entry.id   AF-R7Z1N7-F1
#
_cell.length_a   1.000
_cell.length_b   1.000
_cell.length_c   1.000
_cell.angle_alpha   90.00
_cell.angle_beta   90.00
_cell.angle_gamma   90.00
#
_symmetry.space_group_name_H-M   'P 1'
#
loop_
_entity.id
_entity.type
_entity.pdbx_description
1 polymer ?
#
loop_
_entity_poly.entity_id
_entity_poly.type
_entity_poly.pdbx_seq_one_letter_code
_entity_poly.pdbx_strand_id
1 'polypeptide(L)'
;MSSQFHSAFTPPLPATVRIAQVVGVTTASFLAGTIATYSYAFVPAVSLAPAPLLAQQWQKAYGIGALTAPPLALVAAISFSYLAGQAVKSPAAFSGSASLDPSAAAYLYTAAAVLVPAIVPYTLLGMKAVNGALHAKADKLRTSSFDKPSTASEDREVKELIGRWKVHNAVRAVLAGMGAVAGMVAVVW
;
A
#
# COMPACT_ATOMS: atom_id res chain seq x y z
N MET A 1 -56.61 3.65 -17.79
CA MET A 1 -55.78 2.63 -18.47
C MET A 1 -54.39 2.67 -17.86
N SER A 2 -53.90 1.49 -17.54
CA SER A 2 -52.75 1.14 -16.70
C SER A 2 -51.39 1.65 -17.19
N SER A 3 -50.66 2.29 -16.27
CA SER A 3 -49.27 2.03 -15.89
C SER A 3 -48.29 1.49 -16.95
N GLN A 4 -47.26 2.29 -17.25
CA GLN A 4 -45.91 1.77 -17.53
C GLN A 4 -44.85 2.64 -16.86
N PHE A 5 -44.77 2.59 -15.53
CA PHE A 5 -43.53 2.88 -14.83
C PHE A 5 -42.63 1.64 -14.93
N HIS A 6 -41.98 1.45 -16.08
CA HIS A 6 -40.83 0.54 -16.14
C HIS A 6 -39.66 1.25 -15.46
N SER A 7 -39.55 1.07 -14.14
CA SER A 7 -38.27 1.24 -13.47
C SER A 7 -37.28 0.34 -14.20
N ALA A 8 -36.30 0.91 -14.89
CA ALA A 8 -35.26 0.16 -15.57
C ALA A 8 -34.54 -0.69 -14.51
N PHE A 9 -34.86 -1.98 -14.49
CA PHE A 9 -34.18 -2.95 -13.63
C PHE A 9 -32.78 -3.15 -14.23
N THR A 10 -31.80 -2.39 -13.76
CA THR A 10 -30.40 -2.66 -14.08
C THR A 10 -30.03 -3.98 -13.42
N PRO A 11 -29.68 -5.02 -14.20
CA PRO A 11 -29.31 -6.30 -13.62
C PRO A 11 -28.07 -6.09 -12.74
N PRO A 12 -27.97 -6.80 -11.60
CA PRO A 12 -26.84 -6.64 -10.71
C PRO A 12 -25.54 -7.05 -11.42
N LEU A 13 -24.44 -6.34 -11.12
CA LEU A 13 -23.12 -6.61 -11.70
C LEU A 13 -22.76 -8.12 -11.62
N PRO A 14 -22.05 -8.68 -12.62
CA PRO A 14 -21.61 -10.06 -12.59
C PRO A 14 -20.88 -10.41 -11.29
N ALA A 15 -21.05 -11.64 -10.79
CA ALA A 15 -20.42 -12.07 -9.54
C ALA A 15 -18.89 -11.89 -9.54
N THR A 16 -18.25 -12.10 -10.69
CA THR A 16 -16.80 -11.91 -10.89
C THR A 16 -16.36 -10.47 -10.65
N VAL A 17 -17.17 -9.48 -11.09
CA VAL A 17 -16.91 -8.05 -10.86
C VAL A 17 -16.98 -7.76 -9.36
N ARG A 18 -18.05 -8.20 -8.68
CA ARG A 18 -18.21 -7.99 -7.24
C ARG A 18 -17.09 -8.63 -6.42
N ILE A 19 -16.69 -9.85 -6.78
CA ILE A 19 -15.56 -10.54 -6.13
C ILE A 19 -14.28 -9.74 -6.32
N ALA A 20 -13.98 -9.28 -7.54
CA ALA A 20 -12.79 -8.47 -7.80
C ALA A 20 -12.81 -7.14 -7.04
N GLN A 21 -13.98 -6.48 -6.89
CA GLN A 21 -14.13 -5.27 -6.08
C GLN A 21 -13.77 -5.54 -4.62
N VAL A 22 -14.34 -6.59 -4.03
CA VAL A 22 -14.08 -6.97 -2.63
C VAL A 22 -12.60 -7.32 -2.43
N VAL A 23 -12.02 -8.15 -3.30
CA VAL A 23 -10.62 -8.57 -3.21
C VAL A 23 -9.68 -7.38 -3.38
N GLY A 24 -9.88 -6.56 -4.41
CA GLY A 24 -9.04 -5.41 -4.70
C GLY A 24 -9.05 -4.38 -3.57
N VAL A 25 -10.23 -3.94 -3.14
CA VAL A 25 -10.39 -2.95 -2.07
C VAL A 25 -9.83 -3.46 -0.75
N THR A 26 -10.17 -4.69 -0.35
CA THR A 26 -9.73 -5.25 0.94
C THR A 26 -8.22 -5.39 0.96
N THR A 27 -7.63 -5.95 -0.10
CA THR A 27 -6.19 -6.17 -0.19
C THR A 27 -5.42 -4.83 -0.19
N ALA A 28 -5.88 -3.85 -0.97
CA ALA A 28 -5.24 -2.54 -1.03
C ALA A 28 -5.34 -1.78 0.29
N SER A 29 -6.51 -1.80 0.94
CA SER A 29 -6.75 -1.14 2.23
C SER A 29 -5.93 -1.80 3.35
N PHE A 30 -5.91 -3.13 3.39
CA PHE A 30 -5.09 -3.88 4.34
C PHE A 30 -3.60 -3.58 4.16
N LEU A 31 -3.12 -3.55 2.91
CA LEU A 31 -1.74 -3.21 2.59
C LEU A 31 -1.40 -1.77 3.01
N ALA A 32 -2.25 -0.80 2.69
CA ALA A 32 -2.05 0.59 3.07
C ALA A 32 -1.98 0.76 4.60
N GLY A 33 -2.93 0.16 5.33
CA GLY A 33 -2.96 0.19 6.80
C GLY A 33 -1.74 -0.49 7.42
N THR A 34 -1.32 -1.63 6.87
CA THR A 34 -0.12 -2.34 7.31
C THR A 34 1.11 -1.45 7.13
N ILE A 35 1.32 -0.85 5.95
CA ILE A 35 2.46 0.04 5.68
C ILE A 35 2.41 1.27 6.60
N ALA A 36 1.24 1.89 6.78
CA ALA A 36 1.08 3.05 7.65
C ALA A 36 1.47 2.75 9.10
N THR A 37 1.11 1.56 9.60
CA THR A 37 1.41 1.11 10.97
C THR A 37 2.90 1.13 11.27
N TYR A 38 3.76 0.84 10.27
CA TYR A 38 5.20 0.90 10.46
C TYR A 38 5.68 2.31 10.84
N SER A 39 5.14 3.34 10.19
CA SER A 39 5.53 4.73 10.45
C SER A 39 4.84 5.32 11.68
N TYR A 40 3.56 4.95 11.90
CA TYR A 40 2.74 5.50 12.97
C TYR A 40 3.01 4.86 14.34
N ALA A 41 3.13 3.53 14.41
CA ALA A 41 3.20 2.81 15.68
C ALA A 41 4.54 2.09 15.88
N PHE A 42 5.02 1.35 14.87
CA PHE A 42 6.23 0.54 15.00
C PHE A 42 7.47 1.40 15.27
N VAL A 43 7.79 2.38 14.40
CA VAL A 43 9.00 3.20 14.56
C VAL A 43 9.05 3.90 15.92
N PRO A 44 7.99 4.59 16.39
CA PRO A 44 7.99 5.16 17.74
C PRO A 44 8.22 4.13 18.85
N ALA A 45 7.60 2.95 18.76
CA ALA A 45 7.74 1.90 19.76
C ALA A 45 9.16 1.32 19.80
N VAL A 46 9.76 1.00 18.65
CA VAL A 46 11.10 0.40 18.60
C VAL A 46 12.21 1.42 18.89
N SER A 47 11.95 2.72 18.69
CA SER A 47 12.94 3.78 18.96
C SER A 47 13.30 3.96 20.43
N LEU A 48 12.57 3.29 21.34
CA LEU A 48 12.92 3.19 22.76
C LEU A 48 14.15 2.29 22.99
N ALA A 49 14.45 1.39 22.05
CA ALA A 49 15.58 0.48 22.15
C ALA A 49 16.91 1.19 21.84
N PRO A 50 18.04 0.70 22.39
CA PRO A 50 19.38 1.09 21.96
C PRO A 50 19.58 0.82 20.45
N ALA A 51 20.46 1.59 19.81
CA ALA A 51 20.61 1.57 18.36
C ALA A 51 20.93 0.20 17.73
N PRO A 52 21.77 -0.68 18.34
CA PRO A 52 21.99 -2.02 17.83
C PRO A 52 20.70 -2.83 17.73
N LEU A 53 19.87 -2.80 18.78
CA LEU A 53 18.61 -3.52 18.81
C LEU A 53 17.57 -2.87 17.87
N LEU A 54 17.50 -1.54 17.83
CA LEU A 54 16.63 -0.80 16.92
C LEU A 54 16.90 -1.15 15.45
N ALA A 55 18.18 -1.17 15.03
CA ALA A 55 18.55 -1.53 13.66
C ALA A 55 18.16 -2.97 13.30
N GLN A 56 18.35 -3.92 14.23
CA GLN A 56 17.95 -5.33 14.04
C GLN A 56 16.42 -5.51 14.00
N GLN A 57 15.69 -4.83 14.88
CA GLN A 57 14.21 -4.83 14.87
C GLN A 57 13.69 -4.29 13.54
N TRP A 58 14.25 -3.18 13.06
CA TRP A 58 13.94 -2.65 11.74
C TRP A 58 14.26 -3.66 10.63
N GLN A 59 15.44 -4.29 10.63
CA GLN A 59 15.84 -5.23 9.58
C GLN A 59 14.91 -6.45 9.52
N LYS A 60 14.53 -6.98 10.69
CA LYS A 60 13.56 -8.08 10.78
C LYS A 60 12.20 -7.65 10.22
N ALA A 61 11.71 -6.48 10.61
CA ALA A 61 10.42 -5.98 10.20
C ALA A 61 10.39 -5.63 8.70
N TYR A 62 11.49 -5.08 8.15
CA TYR A 62 11.68 -4.90 6.71
C TYR A 62 11.57 -6.23 5.95
N GLY A 63 12.22 -7.30 6.45
CA GLY A 63 12.14 -8.62 5.85
C GLY A 63 10.72 -9.18 5.79
N ILE A 64 9.93 -9.01 6.85
CA ILE A 64 8.50 -9.38 6.87
C ILE A 64 7.73 -8.59 5.81
N GLY A 65 7.94 -7.27 5.74
CA GLY A 65 7.31 -6.41 4.73
C GLY A 65 7.70 -6.78 3.30
N ALA A 66 8.97 -7.11 3.05
CA ALA A 66 9.47 -7.49 1.73
C ALA A 66 8.88 -8.82 1.23
N LEU A 67 8.53 -9.73 2.14
CA LEU A 67 7.88 -11.01 1.81
C LEU A 67 6.37 -10.89 1.63
N THR A 68 5.73 -9.91 2.27
CA THR A 68 4.25 -9.80 2.33
C THR A 68 3.68 -8.73 1.41
N ALA A 69 4.31 -7.56 1.32
CA ALA A 69 3.78 -6.43 0.58
C ALA A 69 3.71 -6.64 -0.95
N PRO A 70 4.74 -7.20 -1.63
CA PRO A 70 4.67 -7.37 -3.09
C PRO A 70 3.57 -8.35 -3.55
N PRO A 71 3.36 -9.52 -2.91
CA PRO A 71 2.22 -10.38 -3.26
C PRO A 71 0.86 -9.69 -3.08
N LEU A 72 0.66 -8.95 -1.98
CA LEU A 72 -0.59 -8.20 -1.75
C LEU A 72 -0.79 -7.11 -2.83
N ALA A 73 0.28 -6.38 -3.17
CA ALA A 73 0.22 -5.36 -4.19
C ALA A 73 -0.12 -5.95 -5.58
N LEU A 74 0.39 -7.15 -5.89
CA LEU A 74 0.07 -7.87 -7.12
C LEU A 74 -1.40 -8.30 -7.17
N VAL A 75 -1.93 -8.86 -6.09
CA VAL A 75 -3.35 -9.27 -5.99
C VAL A 75 -4.28 -8.06 -6.20
N ALA A 76 -3.96 -6.93 -5.57
CA ALA A 76 -4.71 -5.69 -5.76
C ALA A 76 -4.60 -5.19 -7.22
N ALA A 77 -3.39 -5.19 -7.80
CA ALA A 77 -3.16 -4.76 -9.18
C ALA A 77 -3.97 -5.60 -10.19
N ILE A 78 -3.94 -6.94 -10.08
CA ILE A 78 -4.72 -7.84 -10.95
C ILE A 78 -6.21 -7.53 -10.83
N SER A 79 -6.71 -7.37 -9.61
CA SER A 79 -8.13 -7.09 -9.35
C SER A 79 -8.56 -5.76 -9.97
N PHE A 80 -7.79 -4.69 -9.75
CA PHE A 80 -8.11 -3.37 -10.29
C PHE A 80 -7.92 -3.27 -11.81
N SER A 81 -6.91 -3.94 -12.38
CA SER A 81 -6.77 -4.01 -13.84
C SER A 81 -7.95 -4.74 -14.49
N TYR A 82 -8.44 -5.82 -13.89
CA TYR A 82 -9.65 -6.49 -14.36
C TYR A 82 -10.87 -5.55 -14.31
N LEU A 83 -11.07 -4.86 -13.17
CA LEU A 83 -12.18 -3.93 -13.00
C LEU A 83 -12.12 -2.74 -13.98
N ALA A 84 -10.93 -2.17 -14.20
CA ALA A 84 -10.73 -1.14 -15.20
C ALA A 84 -11.16 -1.62 -16.60
N GLY A 85 -10.74 -2.83 -16.99
CA GLY A 85 -11.12 -3.42 -18.27
C GLY A 85 -12.62 -3.65 -18.41
N GLN A 86 -13.30 -4.04 -17.33
CA GLN A 86 -14.76 -4.21 -17.32
C GLN A 86 -15.49 -2.86 -17.39
N ALA A 87 -15.00 -1.85 -16.66
CA ALA A 87 -15.55 -0.49 -16.70
C ALA A 87 -15.42 0.16 -18.08
N VAL A 88 -14.33 -0.09 -18.81
CA VAL A 88 -14.18 0.37 -20.21
C VAL A 88 -15.18 -0.31 -21.15
N LYS A 89 -15.41 -1.62 -20.98
CA LYS A 89 -16.32 -2.40 -21.85
C LYS A 89 -17.79 -2.09 -21.59
N SER A 90 -18.14 -1.72 -20.37
CA SER A 90 -19.53 -1.48 -19.99
C SER A 90 -19.68 -0.26 -19.07
N PRO A 91 -19.36 0.96 -19.54
CA PRO A 91 -19.32 2.16 -18.70
C PRO A 91 -20.62 2.40 -17.92
N ALA A 92 -21.77 2.23 -18.57
CA ALA A 92 -23.09 2.40 -17.97
C ALA A 92 -23.39 1.44 -16.81
N ALA A 93 -22.72 0.28 -16.73
CA ALA A 93 -22.86 -0.65 -15.61
C ALA A 93 -22.05 -0.23 -14.37
N PHE A 94 -21.10 0.69 -14.55
CA PHE A 94 -20.21 1.25 -13.53
C PHE A 94 -20.44 2.76 -13.32
N SER A 95 -21.46 3.33 -13.97
CA SER A 95 -21.87 4.72 -13.79
C SER A 95 -23.05 4.72 -12.84
N GLY A 96 -22.86 5.13 -11.58
CA GLY A 96 -23.95 5.33 -10.65
C GLY A 96 -24.90 6.45 -11.09
N SER A 97 -25.86 6.78 -10.23
CA SER A 97 -26.96 7.71 -10.54
C SER A 97 -26.55 9.20 -10.66
N ALA A 98 -25.25 9.51 -10.64
CA ALA A 98 -24.74 10.89 -10.69
C ALA A 98 -24.32 11.28 -12.11
N SER A 99 -24.53 12.54 -12.48
CA SER A 99 -24.31 13.14 -13.81
C SER A 99 -22.83 13.36 -14.16
N LEU A 100 -22.00 12.35 -13.98
CA LEU A 100 -20.55 12.40 -14.19
C LEU A 100 -20.14 11.51 -15.37
N ASP A 101 -18.91 11.73 -15.86
CA ASP A 101 -18.34 11.03 -17.01
C ASP A 101 -18.47 9.50 -16.82
N PRO A 102 -19.13 8.78 -17.75
CA PRO A 102 -19.24 7.33 -17.71
C PRO A 102 -17.91 6.58 -17.58
N SER A 103 -16.80 7.24 -17.92
CA SER A 103 -15.44 6.70 -17.87
C SER A 103 -14.76 6.83 -16.50
N ALA A 104 -15.36 7.53 -15.54
CA ALA A 104 -14.74 7.85 -14.25
C ALA A 104 -14.30 6.59 -13.47
N ALA A 105 -15.14 5.56 -13.44
CA ALA A 105 -14.82 4.28 -12.79
C ALA A 105 -13.58 3.61 -13.42
N ALA A 106 -13.46 3.64 -14.75
CA ALA A 106 -12.31 3.09 -15.44
C ALA A 106 -11.01 3.83 -15.08
N TYR A 107 -11.05 5.17 -15.01
CA TYR A 107 -9.90 5.97 -14.60
C TYR A 107 -9.49 5.71 -13.15
N LEU A 108 -10.46 5.60 -12.24
CA LEU A 108 -10.19 5.33 -10.82
C LEU A 108 -9.63 3.92 -10.60
N TYR A 109 -10.18 2.89 -11.25
CA TYR A 109 -9.61 1.54 -11.19
C TYR A 109 -8.22 1.48 -11.83
N THR A 110 -7.99 2.22 -12.92
CA THR A 110 -6.65 2.32 -13.54
C THR A 110 -5.67 2.99 -12.59
N ALA A 111 -6.06 4.10 -11.95
CA ALA A 111 -5.24 4.77 -10.95
C ALA A 111 -4.90 3.82 -9.80
N ALA A 112 -5.88 3.05 -9.30
CA ALA A 112 -5.66 2.05 -8.25
C ALA A 112 -4.69 0.94 -8.70
N ALA A 113 -4.86 0.44 -9.93
CA ALA A 113 -4.00 -0.58 -10.53
C ALA A 113 -2.54 -0.12 -10.73
N VAL A 114 -2.28 1.18 -10.76
CA VAL A 114 -0.94 1.77 -10.86
C VAL A 114 -0.38 2.14 -9.48
N LEU A 115 -1.15 2.87 -8.67
CA LEU A 115 -0.69 3.43 -7.41
C LEU A 115 -0.36 2.38 -6.36
N VAL A 116 -1.15 1.31 -6.26
CA VAL A 116 -0.91 0.24 -5.28
C VAL A 116 0.41 -0.50 -5.56
N PRO A 117 0.66 -1.04 -6.77
CA PRO A 117 1.94 -1.69 -7.04
C PRO A 117 3.13 -0.72 -7.14
N ALA A 118 2.92 0.59 -7.32
CA ALA A 118 4.00 1.58 -7.35
C ALA A 118 4.83 1.63 -6.05
N ILE A 119 4.33 1.08 -4.94
CA ILE A 119 5.13 0.93 -3.72
C ILE A 119 6.39 0.10 -3.96
N VAL A 120 6.37 -0.87 -4.89
CA VAL A 120 7.50 -1.77 -5.17
C VAL A 120 8.65 -1.01 -5.85
N PRO A 121 8.46 -0.38 -7.04
CA PRO A 121 9.54 0.41 -7.65
C PRO A 121 9.96 1.59 -6.75
N TYR A 122 9.06 2.22 -6.00
CA TYR A 122 9.44 3.24 -5.03
C TYR A 122 10.37 2.69 -3.94
N THR A 123 10.14 1.48 -3.45
CA THR A 123 11.01 0.84 -2.45
C THR A 123 12.38 0.50 -3.05
N LEU A 124 12.41 -0.04 -4.27
CA LEU A 124 13.66 -0.48 -4.91
C LEU A 124 14.53 0.68 -5.37
N LEU A 125 13.93 1.82 -5.71
CA LEU A 125 14.64 2.99 -6.26
C LEU A 125 14.72 4.12 -5.24
N GLY A 126 13.57 4.62 -4.78
CA GLY A 126 13.48 5.77 -3.88
C GLY A 126 13.99 5.52 -2.47
N MET A 127 13.90 4.28 -1.97
CA MET A 127 14.39 3.91 -0.64
C MET A 127 15.74 3.18 -0.65
N LYS A 128 16.35 2.97 -1.83
CA LYS A 128 17.56 2.15 -1.99
C LYS A 128 18.69 2.54 -1.04
N ALA A 129 19.01 3.84 -0.98
CA ALA A 129 20.11 4.34 -0.17
C ALA A 129 19.85 4.15 1.34
N VAL A 130 18.65 4.50 1.81
CA VAL A 130 18.30 4.40 3.24
C VAL A 130 18.19 2.94 3.68
N ASN A 131 17.55 2.08 2.88
CA ASN A 131 17.45 0.65 3.17
C ASN A 131 18.83 -0.02 3.20
N GLY A 132 19.67 0.28 2.20
CA GLY A 132 21.04 -0.26 2.15
C GLY A 132 21.88 0.15 3.35
N ALA A 133 21.84 1.43 3.73
CA ALA A 133 22.55 1.93 4.91
C ALA A 133 22.07 1.27 6.21
N LEU A 134 20.75 1.13 6.40
CA LEU A 134 20.20 0.49 7.59
C LEU A 134 20.53 -1.01 7.68
N HIS A 135 20.50 -1.74 6.56
CA HIS A 135 20.96 -3.13 6.52
C HIS A 135 22.43 -3.25 6.91
N ALA A 136 23.31 -2.42 6.31
CA ALA A 136 24.73 -2.42 6.65
C ALA A 136 24.98 -2.12 8.14
N LYS A 137 24.21 -1.21 8.75
CA LYS A 137 24.29 -0.93 10.19
C LYS A 137 23.79 -2.09 11.03
N ALA A 138 22.65 -2.68 10.68
CA ALA A 138 22.11 -3.82 11.41
C ALA A 138 23.10 -5.00 11.40
N ASP A 139 23.71 -5.30 10.25
CA ASP A 139 24.69 -6.38 10.12
C ASP A 139 25.99 -6.10 10.89
N LYS A 140 26.51 -4.86 10.83
CA LYS A 140 27.72 -4.45 11.58
C LYS A 140 27.50 -4.50 13.09
N LEU A 141 26.35 -4.03 13.57
CA LEU A 141 26.06 -3.95 15.00
C LEU A 141 25.66 -5.31 15.58
N ARG A 142 25.22 -6.26 14.74
CA ARG A 142 24.97 -7.65 15.15
C ARG A 142 26.27 -8.42 15.41
N THR A 143 27.34 -8.14 14.67
CA THR A 143 28.63 -8.84 14.79
C THR A 143 29.58 -8.22 15.81
N SER A 144 29.27 -7.00 16.27
CA SER A 144 29.98 -6.37 17.38
C SER A 144 29.67 -7.18 18.65
N SER A 145 30.70 -7.67 19.36
CA SER A 145 30.52 -8.42 20.61
C SER A 145 29.56 -7.67 21.54
N PHE A 146 28.64 -8.38 22.19
CA PHE A 146 27.67 -7.80 23.13
C PHE A 146 28.32 -6.93 24.22
N ASP A 147 29.60 -7.15 24.50
CA ASP A 147 30.41 -6.40 25.47
C ASP A 147 30.90 -5.03 24.97
N LYS A 148 30.78 -4.74 23.67
CA LYS A 148 31.17 -3.43 23.11
C LYS A 148 29.90 -2.62 22.82
N PRO A 149 29.52 -1.68 23.72
CA PRO A 149 28.38 -0.81 23.46
C PRO A 149 28.62 0.01 22.20
N SER A 150 27.55 0.31 21.48
CA SER A 150 27.60 1.22 20.33
C SER A 150 28.08 2.60 20.77
N THR A 151 28.81 3.26 19.88
CA THR A 151 29.27 4.63 20.13
C THR A 151 28.10 5.61 20.01
N ALA A 152 28.18 6.77 20.68
CA ALA A 152 27.17 7.82 20.56
C ALA A 152 26.95 8.29 19.10
N SER A 153 28.00 8.22 18.28
CA SER A 153 27.93 8.52 16.84
C SER A 153 27.09 7.49 16.08
N GLU A 154 27.33 6.19 16.32
CA GLU A 154 26.55 5.11 15.70
C GLU A 154 25.09 5.17 16.12
N ASP A 155 24.83 5.48 17.40
CA ASP A 155 23.48 5.65 17.93
C ASP A 155 22.71 6.76 17.21
N ARG A 156 23.37 7.90 17.03
CA ARG A 156 22.80 9.04 16.31
C ARG A 156 22.52 8.67 14.85
N GLU A 157 23.45 8.03 14.18
CA GLU A 157 23.31 7.68 12.76
C GLU A 157 22.17 6.69 12.51
N VAL A 158 22.02 5.66 13.36
CA VAL A 158 20.89 4.72 13.26
C VAL A 158 19.56 5.45 13.46
N LYS A 159 19.46 6.32 14.48
CA LYS A 159 18.22 7.08 14.74
C LYS A 159 17.87 8.02 13.59
N GLU A 160 18.87 8.70 13.01
CA GLU A 160 18.67 9.55 11.83
C GLU A 160 18.19 8.74 10.60
N LEU A 161 18.80 7.58 10.36
CA LEU A 161 18.39 6.68 9.26
C LEU A 161 16.98 6.13 9.46
N ILE A 162 16.62 5.71 10.67
CA ILE A 162 15.26 5.26 11.02
C ILE A 162 14.25 6.40 10.83
N GLY A 163 14.60 7.63 11.22
CA GLY A 163 13.78 8.81 11.01
C GLY A 163 13.50 9.07 9.53
N ARG A 164 14.52 8.98 8.68
CA ARG A 164 14.38 9.10 7.21
C ARG A 164 13.56 7.95 6.62
N TRP A 165 13.81 6.73 7.06
CA TRP A 165 13.06 5.55 6.62
C TRP A 165 11.57 5.67 6.93
N LYS A 166 11.23 6.17 8.14
CA LYS A 166 9.84 6.43 8.56
C LYS A 166 9.10 7.33 7.58
N VAL A 167 9.75 8.41 7.10
CA VAL A 167 9.18 9.36 6.14
C VAL A 167 8.95 8.67 4.79
N HIS A 168 9.94 7.96 4.27
CA HIS A 168 9.78 7.21 3.02
C HIS A 168 8.68 6.13 3.10
N ASN A 169 8.60 5.42 4.22
CA ASN A 169 7.56 4.43 4.43
C ASN A 169 6.17 5.08 4.53
N ALA A 170 6.06 6.30 5.06
CA ALA A 170 4.80 7.06 5.02
C ALA A 170 4.40 7.42 3.59
N VAL A 171 5.36 7.76 2.70
CA VAL A 171 5.08 7.97 1.27
C VAL A 171 4.51 6.70 0.64
N ARG A 172 5.06 5.51 0.95
CA ARG A 172 4.49 4.24 0.49
C ARG A 172 3.07 4.02 0.99
N ALA A 173 2.79 4.37 2.24
CA ALA A 173 1.44 4.28 2.80
C ALA A 173 0.46 5.20 2.05
N VAL A 174 0.90 6.42 1.70
CA VAL A 174 0.09 7.36 0.90
C VAL A 174 -0.18 6.81 -0.50
N LEU A 175 0.82 6.26 -1.19
CA LEU A 175 0.64 5.67 -2.52
C LEU A 175 -0.40 4.53 -2.49
N ALA A 176 -0.22 3.56 -1.59
CA ALA A 176 -1.17 2.46 -1.43
C ALA A 176 -2.56 2.95 -0.98
N GLY A 177 -2.61 3.92 -0.06
CA GLY A 177 -3.83 4.51 0.46
C GLY A 177 -4.63 5.26 -0.61
N MET A 178 -3.97 6.06 -1.45
CA MET A 178 -4.61 6.73 -2.58
C MET A 178 -5.16 5.71 -3.59
N GLY A 179 -4.43 4.64 -3.87
CA GLY A 179 -4.93 3.55 -4.72
C GLY A 179 -6.14 2.84 -4.11
N ALA A 180 -6.12 2.56 -2.80
CA ALA A 180 -7.25 1.97 -2.08
C ALA A 180 -8.49 2.88 -2.12
N VAL A 181 -8.31 4.18 -1.87
CA VAL A 181 -9.39 5.18 -1.94
C VAL A 181 -9.95 5.28 -3.36
N ALA A 182 -9.11 5.35 -4.39
CA ALA A 182 -9.56 5.38 -5.77
C ALA A 182 -10.41 4.14 -6.12
N GLY A 183 -9.94 2.94 -5.72
CA GLY A 183 -10.69 1.70 -5.89
C GLY A 183 -12.02 1.70 -5.13
N MET A 184 -12.06 2.18 -3.89
CA MET A 184 -13.29 2.30 -3.10
C MET A 184 -14.27 3.28 -3.73
N VAL A 185 -13.80 4.46 -4.14
CA VAL A 185 -14.64 5.47 -4.80
C VAL A 185 -15.25 4.88 -6.06
N ALA A 186 -14.49 4.13 -6.86
CA ALA A 186 -14.99 3.45 -8.06
C ALA A 186 -15.99 2.31 -7.80
N VAL A 187 -16.14 1.85 -6.56
CA VAL A 187 -17.14 0.83 -6.16
C VAL A 187 -18.43 1.48 -5.70
N VAL A 188 -18.35 2.60 -4.98
CA VAL A 188 -19.51 3.30 -4.41
C VAL A 188 -20.11 4.32 -5.37
N TRP A 189 -19.36 4.69 -6.41
CA TRP A 189 -19.84 5.40 -7.58
C TRP A 189 -20.41 4.44 -8.61
#